data_AF-A0A5C5XZD7-F1
#
_entry.id   AF-A0A5C5XZD7-F1
#
_cell.length_a   1.000
_cell.length_b   1.000
_cell.length_c   1.000
_cell.angle_alpha   90.00
_cell.angle_beta   90.00
_cell.angle_gamma   90.00
#
_symmetry.space_group_name_H-M   'P 1'
#
loop_
_entity.id
_entity.type
_entity.pdbx_description
1 polymer ?
#
loop_
_entity_poly.entity_id
_entity_poly.type
_entity_poly.pdbx_seq_one_letter_code
_entity_poly.pdbx_strand_id
1 'polypeptide(L)'
;MCPLLENRVFENEIAINQMQLAYFDRIVAGLPAERHFHAAPGHGHSPAWVIGHLAIVGEMGCSMIGGSLTHPAWLQAFGPGSPPLVEASDEYALDQLAPVVRSSYPEFQRLAAAADPGRLAQPHGVDLFDGTPIQTVSHCVSVLLTNHFAFHLSQLSSCRRSAGGAPLF
;
A
#
# COMPACT_ATOMS: atom_id res chain seq x y z
N MET A 1 -29.26 -29.22 -2.26
CA MET A 1 -27.86 -28.83 -2.54
C MET A 1 -27.70 -27.39 -2.11
N CYS A 2 -27.08 -27.15 -0.96
CA CYS A 2 -26.62 -25.81 -0.58
C CYS A 2 -25.46 -25.48 -1.54
N PRO A 3 -25.48 -24.37 -2.29
CA PRO A 3 -24.29 -23.97 -3.01
C PRO A 3 -23.21 -23.80 -1.96
N LEU A 4 -22.11 -24.51 -2.13
CA LEU A 4 -20.89 -24.30 -1.36
C LEU A 4 -20.68 -22.80 -1.28
N LEU A 5 -20.70 -22.25 -0.07
CA LEU A 5 -20.15 -20.92 0.17
C LEU A 5 -18.71 -21.02 -0.35
N GLU A 6 -18.48 -20.51 -1.56
CA GLU A 6 -17.13 -20.27 -2.05
C GLU A 6 -16.44 -19.50 -0.93
N ASN A 7 -15.44 -20.11 -0.32
CA ASN A 7 -14.76 -19.56 0.82
C ASN A 7 -13.95 -18.37 0.29
N ARG A 8 -14.57 -17.18 0.25
CA ARG A 8 -13.96 -15.97 -0.29
C ARG A 8 -12.93 -15.48 0.72
N VAL A 9 -11.67 -15.80 0.45
CA VAL A 9 -10.56 -15.34 1.27
C VAL A 9 -10.43 -13.82 1.13
N PHE A 10 -10.23 -13.12 2.25
CA PHE A 10 -10.03 -11.67 2.32
C PHE A 10 -11.18 -10.78 1.81
N GLU A 11 -12.43 -11.27 1.79
CA GLU A 11 -13.58 -10.49 1.28
C GLU A 11 -13.69 -9.10 1.94
N ASN A 12 -13.53 -9.04 3.27
CA ASN A 12 -13.61 -7.79 4.02
C ASN A 12 -12.43 -6.87 3.71
N GLU A 13 -11.21 -7.41 3.72
CA GLU A 13 -9.98 -6.65 3.48
C GLU A 13 -9.94 -6.07 2.07
N ILE A 14 -10.39 -6.83 1.07
CA ILE A 14 -10.53 -6.37 -0.30
C ILE A 14 -11.55 -5.24 -0.38
N ALA A 15 -12.74 -5.40 0.22
CA ALA A 15 -13.77 -4.36 0.20
C ALA A 15 -13.29 -3.06 0.87
N ILE A 16 -12.58 -3.18 2.00
CA ILE A 16 -11.96 -2.04 2.68
C ILE A 16 -10.91 -1.39 1.79
N ASN A 17 -10.01 -2.17 1.17
CA ASN A 17 -8.94 -1.64 0.34
C ASN A 17 -9.47 -0.93 -0.92
N GLN A 18 -10.54 -1.43 -1.54
CA GLN A 18 -11.17 -0.79 -2.68
C GLN A 18 -11.70 0.61 -2.34
N MET A 19 -12.37 0.74 -1.18
CA MET A 19 -12.80 2.04 -0.67
C MET A 19 -11.60 2.96 -0.40
N GLN A 20 -10.53 2.41 0.20
CA GLN A 20 -9.31 3.17 0.47
C GLN A 20 -8.60 3.63 -0.81
N LEU A 21 -8.54 2.81 -1.87
CA LEU A 21 -8.00 3.20 -3.18
C LEU A 21 -8.80 4.33 -3.81
N ALA A 22 -10.14 4.32 -3.69
CA ALA A 22 -10.95 5.45 -4.14
C ALA A 22 -10.61 6.73 -3.37
N TYR A 23 -10.24 6.64 -2.08
CA TYR A 23 -9.73 7.78 -1.33
C TYR A 23 -8.31 8.19 -1.70
N PHE A 24 -7.43 7.24 -2.00
CA PHE A 24 -6.11 7.52 -2.54
C PHE A 24 -6.20 8.46 -3.75
N ASP A 25 -7.09 8.15 -4.70
CA ASP A 25 -7.28 8.98 -5.89
C ASP A 25 -7.75 10.40 -5.57
N ARG A 26 -8.69 10.54 -4.63
CA ARG A 26 -9.17 11.86 -4.19
C ARG A 26 -8.09 12.68 -3.47
N ILE A 27 -7.23 12.02 -2.70
CA ILE A 27 -6.13 12.68 -2.00
C ILE A 27 -5.06 13.13 -3.00
N VAL A 28 -4.63 12.24 -3.89
CA VAL A 28 -3.61 12.50 -4.91
C VAL A 28 -4.04 13.62 -5.87
N ALA A 29 -5.31 13.63 -6.30
CA ALA A 29 -5.83 14.69 -7.19
C ALA A 29 -5.77 16.10 -6.56
N GLY A 30 -5.73 16.19 -5.24
CA GLY A 30 -5.65 17.46 -4.52
C GLY A 30 -4.27 17.75 -3.91
N LEU A 31 -3.25 16.96 -4.24
CA LEU A 31 -1.90 17.17 -3.72
C LEU A 31 -1.13 18.14 -4.64
N PRO A 32 -0.65 19.29 -4.14
CA PRO A 32 0.12 20.22 -4.98
C PRO A 32 1.49 19.65 -5.34
N ALA A 33 1.91 19.86 -6.60
CA ALA A 33 3.17 19.32 -7.12
C ALA A 33 4.38 19.81 -6.31
N GLU A 34 4.37 21.07 -5.89
CA GLU A 34 5.42 21.69 -5.06
C GLU A 34 5.51 21.11 -3.64
N ARG A 35 4.56 20.26 -3.23
CA ARG A 35 4.58 19.55 -1.94
C ARG A 35 4.96 18.08 -2.09
N HIS A 36 5.07 17.56 -3.31
CA HIS A 36 5.27 16.13 -3.57
C HIS A 36 6.52 15.57 -2.87
N PHE A 37 7.61 16.32 -2.83
CA PHE A 37 8.86 15.91 -2.18
C PHE A 37 9.04 16.47 -0.75
N HIS A 38 8.01 17.11 -0.17
CA HIS A 38 8.10 17.75 1.14
C HIS A 38 7.11 17.15 2.13
N ALA A 39 7.63 16.59 3.23
CA ALA A 39 6.79 16.09 4.31
C ALA A 39 6.00 17.23 5.00
N ALA A 40 4.78 16.93 5.44
CA ALA A 40 4.03 17.85 6.29
C ALA A 40 4.64 17.96 7.70
N PRO A 41 4.44 19.09 8.41
CA PRO A 41 4.83 19.21 9.81
C PRO A 41 4.32 18.04 10.65
N GLY A 42 5.19 17.45 11.48
CA GLY A 42 4.87 16.30 12.33
C GLY A 42 4.78 14.95 11.59
N HIS A 43 5.07 14.90 10.29
CA HIS A 43 5.08 13.67 9.49
C HIS A 43 6.49 13.45 8.94
N GLY A 44 6.98 12.20 9.03
CA GLY A 44 8.35 11.87 8.62
C GLY A 44 8.54 11.66 7.12
N HIS A 45 7.46 11.35 6.38
CA HIS A 45 7.53 10.94 4.98
C HIS A 45 6.98 12.01 4.04
N SER A 46 7.68 12.25 2.93
CA SER A 46 7.13 13.04 1.82
C SER A 46 6.04 12.27 1.07
N PRO A 47 5.12 12.96 0.37
CA PRO A 47 4.16 12.28 -0.49
C PRO A 47 4.80 11.35 -1.53
N ALA A 48 5.92 11.75 -2.13
CA ALA A 48 6.68 10.91 -3.06
C ALA A 48 7.11 9.59 -2.40
N TRP A 49 7.67 9.66 -1.19
CA TRP A 49 8.03 8.45 -0.43
C TRP A 49 6.81 7.60 -0.15
N VAL A 50 5.71 8.18 0.35
CA VAL A 50 4.52 7.42 0.73
C VAL A 50 3.89 6.73 -0.48
N ILE A 51 3.78 7.41 -1.62
CA ILE A 51 3.17 6.83 -2.83
C ILE A 51 4.07 5.74 -3.41
N GLY A 52 5.38 5.96 -3.47
CA GLY A 52 6.33 4.93 -3.90
C GLY A 52 6.36 3.73 -2.95
N HIS A 53 6.25 3.96 -1.64
CA HIS A 53 6.19 2.92 -0.62
C HIS A 53 4.93 2.06 -0.79
N LEU A 54 3.77 2.69 -0.99
CA LEU A 54 2.54 1.98 -1.30
C LEU A 54 2.66 1.17 -2.60
N ALA A 55 3.27 1.74 -3.64
CA ALA A 55 3.48 1.03 -4.90
C ALA A 55 4.27 -0.27 -4.70
N ILE A 56 5.41 -0.18 -4.00
CA ILE A 56 6.28 -1.33 -3.71
C ILE A 56 5.62 -2.33 -2.76
N VAL A 57 4.93 -1.88 -1.72
CA VAL A 57 4.25 -2.77 -0.78
C VAL A 57 3.09 -3.52 -1.45
N GLY A 58 2.36 -2.89 -2.37
CA GLY A 58 1.34 -3.58 -3.17
C GLY A 58 1.93 -4.75 -3.98
N GLU A 59 3.09 -4.54 -4.60
CA GLU A 59 3.79 -5.58 -5.35
C GLU A 59 4.44 -6.65 -4.46
N MET A 60 4.99 -6.27 -3.30
CA MET A 60 5.47 -7.21 -2.29
C MET A 60 4.33 -8.09 -1.79
N GLY A 61 3.15 -7.50 -1.55
CA GLY A 61 1.93 -8.23 -1.22
C GLY A 61 1.57 -9.26 -2.27
N CYS A 62 1.60 -8.88 -3.56
CA CYS A 62 1.44 -9.83 -4.67
C CYS A 62 2.45 -10.98 -4.60
N SER A 63 3.74 -10.67 -4.43
CA SER A 63 4.83 -11.65 -4.34
C SER A 63 4.63 -12.66 -3.20
N MET A 64 4.12 -12.22 -2.04
CA MET A 64 3.85 -13.11 -0.91
C MET A 64 2.85 -14.24 -1.25
N ILE A 65 1.93 -13.99 -2.19
CA ILE A 65 0.86 -14.92 -2.59
C ILE A 65 0.99 -15.41 -4.04
N GLY A 66 2.20 -15.41 -4.59
CA GLY A 66 2.53 -16.04 -5.88
C GLY A 66 2.52 -15.10 -7.10
N GLY A 67 2.33 -13.80 -6.88
CA GLY A 67 2.55 -12.77 -7.88
C GLY A 67 4.03 -12.38 -8.03
N SER A 68 4.30 -11.20 -8.60
CA SER A 68 5.65 -10.72 -8.88
C SER A 68 5.87 -9.28 -8.44
N LEU A 69 7.14 -8.95 -8.18
CA LEU A 69 7.62 -7.58 -7.99
C LEU A 69 8.07 -7.04 -9.35
N THR A 70 7.38 -6.04 -9.89
CA THR A 70 7.63 -5.48 -11.21
C THR A 70 8.63 -4.32 -11.19
N HIS A 71 8.78 -3.64 -10.05
CA HIS A 71 9.73 -2.54 -9.86
C HIS A 71 10.79 -2.87 -8.78
N PRO A 72 11.62 -3.91 -8.95
CA PRO A 72 12.60 -4.29 -7.93
C PRO A 72 13.64 -3.21 -7.63
N ALA A 73 13.97 -2.34 -8.60
CA ALA A 73 14.92 -1.25 -8.40
C ALA A 73 14.43 -0.20 -7.38
N TRP A 74 13.11 -0.07 -7.22
CA TRP A 74 12.47 0.89 -6.30
C TRP A 74 12.54 0.45 -4.83
N LEU A 75 12.91 -0.81 -4.54
CA LEU A 75 13.06 -1.30 -3.16
C LEU A 75 14.05 -0.48 -2.34
N GLN A 76 15.14 0.01 -2.94
CA GLN A 76 16.12 0.81 -2.23
C GLN A 76 15.53 2.16 -1.76
N ALA A 77 14.68 2.77 -2.58
CA ALA A 77 14.10 4.09 -2.31
C ALA A 77 12.83 4.02 -1.46
N PHE A 78 12.05 2.94 -1.58
CA PHE A 78 10.70 2.87 -1.05
C PHE A 78 10.37 1.59 -0.28
N GLY A 79 11.29 0.62 -0.20
CA GLY A 79 11.08 -0.61 0.55
C GLY A 79 10.97 -0.36 2.07
N PRO A 80 10.52 -1.35 2.85
CA PRO A 80 10.53 -1.27 4.31
C PRO A 80 11.92 -0.90 4.85
N GLY A 81 12.01 0.10 5.72
CA GLY A 81 13.26 0.58 6.29
C GLY A 81 14.09 1.52 5.39
N SER A 82 13.58 1.88 4.20
CA SER A 82 14.21 2.89 3.35
C SER A 82 14.22 4.29 4.01
N PRO A 83 15.14 5.18 3.61
CA PRO A 83 15.16 6.55 4.10
C PRO A 83 13.82 7.26 3.87
N PRO A 84 13.31 8.03 4.84
CA PRO A 84 11.94 8.56 4.80
C PRO A 84 11.73 9.72 3.81
N LEU A 85 12.83 10.27 3.30
CA LEU A 85 12.85 11.33 2.29
C LEU A 85 13.55 10.81 1.05
N VAL A 86 12.96 11.13 -0.11
CA VAL A 86 13.49 10.75 -1.41
C VAL A 86 13.90 12.01 -2.15
N GLU A 87 15.08 11.98 -2.74
CA GLU A 87 15.58 13.04 -3.60
C GLU A 87 14.65 13.23 -4.81
N ALA A 88 14.45 14.49 -5.21
CA ALA A 88 13.58 14.81 -6.33
C ALA A 88 14.12 14.20 -7.62
N SER A 89 13.26 13.48 -8.34
CA SER A 89 13.56 12.84 -9.62
C SER A 89 12.27 12.71 -10.43
N ASP A 90 12.38 12.83 -11.75
CA ASP A 90 11.25 12.63 -12.67
C ASP A 90 10.71 11.19 -12.59
N GLU A 91 11.57 10.20 -12.28
CA GLU A 91 11.17 8.81 -12.04
C GLU A 91 10.23 8.67 -10.83
N TYR A 92 10.34 9.60 -9.88
CA TYR A 92 9.55 9.61 -8.64
C TYR A 92 8.47 10.68 -8.66
N ALA A 93 8.15 11.22 -9.84
CA ALA A 93 7.04 12.15 -10.01
C ALA A 93 5.70 11.46 -9.74
N LEU A 94 4.70 12.27 -9.37
CA LEU A 94 3.37 11.79 -8.99
C LEU A 94 2.70 10.95 -10.09
N ASP A 95 2.86 11.36 -11.34
CA ASP A 95 2.31 10.71 -12.53
C ASP A 95 3.05 9.43 -12.90
N GLN A 96 4.24 9.17 -12.36
CA GLN A 96 4.95 7.89 -12.46
C GLN A 96 4.55 6.93 -11.34
N LEU A 97 4.50 7.41 -10.10
CA LEU A 97 4.28 6.55 -8.93
C LEU A 97 2.81 6.15 -8.74
N ALA A 98 1.87 7.09 -8.92
CA ALA A 98 0.46 6.83 -8.65
C ALA A 98 -0.17 5.76 -9.55
N PRO A 99 0.15 5.66 -10.86
CA PRO A 99 -0.30 4.54 -11.69
C PRO A 99 0.12 3.17 -11.15
N VAL A 100 1.32 3.04 -10.56
CA VAL A 100 1.79 1.77 -10.02
C VAL A 100 0.95 1.35 -8.81
N VAL A 101 0.59 2.28 -7.91
CA VAL A 101 -0.37 1.98 -6.82
C VAL A 101 -1.72 1.51 -7.37
N ARG A 102 -2.20 2.19 -8.42
CA ARG A 102 -3.48 1.88 -9.07
C ARG A 102 -3.48 0.55 -9.79
N SER A 103 -2.33 0.01 -10.19
CA SER A 103 -2.24 -1.32 -10.80
C SER A 103 -1.90 -2.41 -9.77
N SER A 104 -1.00 -2.14 -8.83
CA SER A 104 -0.47 -3.16 -7.92
C SER A 104 -1.51 -3.60 -6.89
N TYR A 105 -2.32 -2.70 -6.34
CA TYR A 105 -3.34 -3.09 -5.36
C TYR A 105 -4.54 -3.84 -5.97
N PRO A 106 -5.11 -3.44 -7.12
CA PRO A 106 -6.13 -4.27 -7.76
C PRO A 106 -5.62 -5.67 -8.14
N GLU A 107 -4.37 -5.80 -8.59
CA GLU A 107 -3.76 -7.11 -8.81
C GLU A 107 -3.57 -7.87 -7.49
N PHE A 108 -3.14 -7.19 -6.43
CA PHE A 108 -3.00 -7.78 -5.10
C PHE A 108 -4.34 -8.30 -4.56
N GLN A 109 -5.42 -7.51 -4.69
CA GLN A 109 -6.78 -7.92 -4.33
C GLN A 109 -7.22 -9.14 -5.13
N ARG A 110 -6.96 -9.16 -6.45
CA ARG A 110 -7.33 -10.27 -7.33
C ARG A 110 -6.59 -11.56 -6.93
N LEU A 111 -5.30 -11.47 -6.65
CA LEU A 111 -4.50 -12.60 -6.19
C LEU A 111 -4.94 -13.06 -4.79
N ALA A 112 -5.25 -12.13 -3.88
CA ALA A 112 -5.70 -12.43 -2.53
C ALA A 112 -7.03 -13.21 -2.53
N ALA A 113 -7.98 -12.82 -3.39
CA ALA A 113 -9.26 -13.51 -3.53
C ALA A 113 -9.11 -14.97 -4.00
N ALA A 114 -8.01 -15.30 -4.68
CA ALA A 114 -7.73 -16.64 -5.22
C ALA A 114 -6.53 -17.33 -4.54
N ALA A 115 -6.07 -16.80 -3.41
CA ALA A 115 -4.84 -17.27 -2.78
C ALA A 115 -4.98 -18.69 -2.21
N ASP A 116 -3.94 -19.51 -2.41
CA ASP A 116 -3.88 -20.88 -1.91
C ASP A 116 -3.87 -20.91 -0.36
N PRO A 117 -4.82 -21.60 0.30
CA PRO A 117 -4.85 -21.72 1.75
C PRO A 117 -3.55 -22.29 2.34
N GLY A 118 -2.88 -23.21 1.63
CA GLY A 118 -1.61 -23.80 2.05
C GLY A 118 -0.49 -22.77 2.16
N ARG A 119 -0.42 -21.85 1.17
CA ARG A 119 0.47 -20.68 1.17
C ARG A 119 0.11 -19.68 2.27
N LEU A 120 -1.17 -19.38 2.46
CA LEU A 120 -1.63 -18.40 3.45
C LEU A 120 -1.32 -18.81 4.90
N ALA A 121 -1.26 -20.12 5.16
CA ALA A 121 -0.89 -20.67 6.47
C ALA A 121 0.62 -20.67 6.75
N GLN A 122 1.47 -20.40 5.74
CA GLN A 122 2.92 -20.37 5.94
C GLN A 122 3.36 -19.17 6.79
N PRO A 123 4.52 -19.25 7.47
CA PRO A 123 5.16 -18.09 8.08
C PRO A 123 5.42 -16.97 7.05
N HIS A 124 5.22 -15.71 7.44
CA HIS A 124 5.38 -14.58 6.50
C HIS A 124 6.85 -14.18 6.23
N GLY A 125 7.78 -14.43 7.16
CA GLY A 125 9.21 -14.10 7.00
C GLY A 125 9.51 -12.58 6.93
N VAL A 126 8.85 -11.79 7.78
CA VAL A 126 8.96 -10.31 7.81
C VAL A 126 9.40 -9.92 9.20
N ASP A 127 10.66 -9.55 9.36
CA ASP A 127 11.31 -9.30 10.65
C ASP A 127 10.57 -8.25 11.51
N LEU A 128 9.91 -7.28 10.88
CA LEU A 128 9.13 -6.23 11.57
C LEU A 128 8.03 -6.81 12.48
N PHE A 129 7.52 -8.00 12.16
CA PHE A 129 6.43 -8.65 12.89
C PHE A 129 6.92 -9.73 13.87
N ASP A 130 8.23 -9.92 14.01
CA ASP A 130 8.79 -10.90 14.94
C ASP A 130 8.34 -10.60 16.37
N GLY A 131 7.88 -11.65 17.07
CA GLY A 131 7.33 -11.54 18.42
C GLY A 131 5.92 -10.95 18.51
N THR A 132 5.27 -10.68 17.38
CA THR A 132 3.88 -10.21 17.33
C THR A 132 2.89 -11.34 17.00
N PRO A 133 1.57 -11.12 17.16
CA PRO A 133 0.55 -12.07 16.67
C PRO A 133 0.45 -12.19 15.14
N ILE A 134 1.06 -11.28 14.38
CA ILE A 134 1.16 -11.39 12.93
C ILE A 134 2.23 -12.44 12.64
N GLN A 135 1.79 -13.68 12.37
CA GLN A 135 2.69 -14.84 12.17
C GLN A 135 2.63 -15.50 10.80
N THR A 136 1.53 -15.34 10.06
CA THR A 136 1.32 -16.04 8.77
C THR A 136 1.24 -15.06 7.61
N VAL A 137 1.41 -15.58 6.38
CA VAL A 137 1.16 -14.81 5.16
C VAL A 137 -0.24 -14.21 5.17
N SER A 138 -1.25 -14.95 5.67
CA SER A 138 -2.62 -14.44 5.79
C SER A 138 -2.70 -13.18 6.65
N HIS A 139 -2.08 -13.19 7.83
CA HIS A 139 -2.05 -12.02 8.71
C HIS A 139 -1.37 -10.82 8.03
N CYS A 140 -0.27 -11.06 7.33
CA CYS A 140 0.45 -10.01 6.61
C CYS A 140 -0.42 -9.41 5.50
N VAL A 141 -1.05 -10.25 4.66
CA VAL A 141 -1.93 -9.80 3.58
C VAL A 141 -3.08 -8.94 4.12
N SER A 142 -3.73 -9.36 5.22
CA SER A 142 -4.79 -8.56 5.85
C SER A 142 -4.27 -7.19 6.29
N VAL A 143 -3.11 -7.12 6.95
CA VAL A 143 -2.49 -5.85 7.37
C VAL A 143 -2.18 -4.95 6.19
N LEU A 144 -1.60 -5.50 5.10
CA LEU A 144 -1.19 -4.74 3.92
C LEU A 144 -2.38 -4.18 3.14
N LEU A 145 -3.48 -4.94 3.03
CA LEU A 145 -4.70 -4.48 2.37
C LEU A 145 -5.49 -3.48 3.22
N THR A 146 -5.30 -3.42 4.54
CA THR A 146 -6.14 -2.61 5.43
C THR A 146 -5.35 -1.55 6.20
N ASN A 147 -4.80 -1.91 7.35
CA ASN A 147 -4.21 -0.97 8.32
C ASN A 147 -3.00 -0.23 7.75
N HIS A 148 -2.12 -0.93 7.04
CA HIS A 148 -0.92 -0.34 6.44
C HIS A 148 -1.30 0.73 5.40
N PHE A 149 -2.19 0.37 4.47
CA PHE A 149 -2.65 1.30 3.44
C PHE A 149 -3.34 2.51 4.06
N ALA A 150 -4.27 2.31 5.01
CA ALA A 150 -4.96 3.38 5.72
C ALA A 150 -4.00 4.35 6.44
N PHE A 151 -2.99 3.80 7.11
CA PHE A 151 -1.99 4.59 7.83
C PHE A 151 -1.26 5.54 6.88
N HIS A 152 -0.82 5.05 5.72
CA HIS A 152 -0.17 5.88 4.72
C HIS A 152 -1.12 6.88 4.04
N LEU A 153 -2.39 6.52 3.81
CA LEU A 153 -3.38 7.50 3.37
C LEU A 153 -3.55 8.66 4.35
N SER A 154 -3.45 8.41 5.66
CA SER A 154 -3.53 9.46 6.67
C SER A 154 -2.37 10.46 6.53
N GLN A 155 -1.17 9.98 6.20
CA GLN A 155 0.01 10.81 5.95
C GLN A 155 -0.18 11.67 4.70
N LEU A 156 -0.67 11.09 3.60
CA LEU A 156 -0.97 11.83 2.36
C LEU A 156 -2.08 12.86 2.57
N SER A 157 -3.16 12.47 3.26
CA SER A 157 -4.27 13.35 3.62
C SER A 157 -3.79 14.54 4.46
N SER A 158 -2.87 14.29 5.41
CA SER A 158 -2.25 15.34 6.21
C SER A 158 -1.41 16.29 5.36
N CYS A 159 -0.58 15.78 4.44
CA CYS A 159 0.19 16.59 3.50
C CYS A 159 -0.71 17.50 2.66
N ARG A 160 -1.79 16.94 2.11
CA ARG A 160 -2.79 17.73 1.37
C ARG A 160 -3.45 18.80 2.24
N ARG A 161 -3.82 18.50 3.49
CA ARG A 161 -4.41 19.49 4.41
C ARG A 161 -3.43 20.59 4.79
N SER A 162 -2.17 20.26 5.06
CA SER A 162 -1.12 21.26 5.34
C SER A 162 -0.87 22.19 4.15
N ALA A 163 -1.24 21.78 2.94
CA ALA A 163 -1.20 22.59 1.74
C ALA A 163 -2.51 23.37 1.47
N GLY A 164 -3.47 23.37 2.40
CA GLY A 164 -4.73 24.11 2.29
C GLY A 164 -5.91 23.31 1.74
N GLY A 165 -5.75 22.01 1.47
CA GLY A 165 -6.85 21.15 1.04
C GLY A 165 -7.89 20.92 2.13
N ALA A 166 -9.19 20.98 1.79
CA ALA A 166 -10.28 20.69 2.73
C ALA A 166 -10.27 19.22 3.19
N PRO A 167 -10.73 18.90 4.42
CA PRO A 167 -10.86 17.51 4.87
C PRO A 167 -11.68 16.64 3.89
N LEU A 168 -11.26 15.38 3.70
CA LEU A 168 -11.98 14.40 2.88
C LEU A 168 -12.75 13.37 3.73
N PHE A 169 -12.50 13.41 5.04
CA PHE A 169 -13.08 12.63 6.13
C PHE A 169 -12.81 13.37 7.45
#